data_AF-A0A2J8RWF5-F1
#
_entry.id   AF-A0A2J8RWF5-F1
#
_cell.length_a   1.000
_cell.length_b   1.000
_cell.length_c   1.000
_cell.angle_alpha   90.00
_cell.angle_beta   90.00
_cell.angle_gamma   90.00
#
_symmetry.space_group_name_H-M   'P 1'
#
loop_
_entity.id
_entity.type
_entity.pdbx_description
1 polymer ?
#
loop_
_entity_poly.entity_id
_entity_poly.type
_entity_poly.pdbx_seq_one_letter_code
_entity_poly.pdbx_strand_id
1 'polypeptide(L)'
;EQPDNGVLNYPKRACQFNRTQLGNCSGIGDPTHYGYSTGQPCVFIKMNRVINFYAGANQSMNVTCAGKRPHHHRNKGKLIPEDGRDEDAENLGNFVMFPANGNIDLMYFPYYGKKFHVNYTQPLVAVKFLNVTPNVEVNVECRINAANIATDDERDKFAGRVAFKLRINKT
;
A
#
# COMPACT_ATOMS: atom_id res chain seq x y z
N GLU A 1 -4.01 13.15 22.82
CA GLU A 1 -2.68 13.75 22.57
C GLU A 1 -1.63 12.97 23.34
N GLN A 2 -0.43 12.81 22.80
CA GLN A 2 0.70 12.27 23.57
C GLN A 2 1.08 13.32 24.62
N PRO A 3 1.25 12.97 25.91
CA PRO A 3 1.52 13.95 26.96
C PRO A 3 2.77 14.76 26.62
N ASP A 4 2.65 16.08 26.70
CA ASP A 4 3.75 17.02 26.46
C ASP A 4 4.67 17.00 27.68
N ASN A 5 5.82 16.33 27.56
CA ASN A 5 6.80 16.20 28.64
C ASN A 5 7.58 17.51 28.91
N GLY A 6 7.12 18.67 28.43
CA GLY A 6 7.73 19.98 28.66
C GLY A 6 9.07 20.20 27.96
N VAL A 7 9.49 19.28 27.08
CA VAL A 7 10.70 19.42 26.28
C VAL A 7 10.33 20.10 24.96
N LEU A 8 10.87 21.29 24.71
CA LEU A 8 10.75 22.01 23.43
C LEU A 8 11.33 21.16 22.29
N ASN A 9 10.49 20.34 21.66
CA ASN A 9 10.92 19.49 20.55
C ASN A 9 10.68 20.26 19.24
N TYR A 10 11.52 21.28 19.01
CA TYR A 10 11.51 22.12 17.80
C TYR A 10 12.83 21.96 17.04
N PRO A 11 12.82 21.35 15.83
CA PRO A 11 11.68 20.69 15.18
C PRO A 11 11.27 19.38 15.90
N LYS A 12 10.02 18.96 15.72
CA LYS A 12 9.52 17.67 16.26
C LYS A 12 10.33 16.53 15.65
N ARG A 13 10.68 15.54 16.47
CA ARG A 13 11.40 14.33 16.01
C ARG A 13 10.51 13.48 15.11
N ALA A 14 11.11 12.90 14.08
CA ALA A 14 10.47 11.94 13.19
C ALA A 14 11.05 10.55 13.34
N CYS A 15 10.18 9.54 13.39
CA CYS A 15 10.58 8.16 13.22
C CYS A 15 11.17 7.97 11.82
N GLN A 16 12.35 7.37 11.76
CA GLN A 16 13.03 7.05 10.50
C GLN A 16 12.50 5.72 9.96
N PHE A 17 12.14 5.68 8.68
CA PHE A 17 11.79 4.46 7.98
C PHE A 17 13.03 3.91 7.28
N ASN A 18 13.54 2.78 7.78
CA ASN A 18 14.72 2.15 7.22
C ASN A 18 14.36 1.34 5.98
N ARG A 19 15.03 1.60 4.85
CA ARG A 19 14.79 0.89 3.59
C ARG A 19 14.98 -0.63 3.69
N THR A 20 15.76 -1.11 4.66
CA THR A 20 15.91 -2.54 4.97
C THR A 20 14.58 -3.22 5.33
N GLN A 21 13.60 -2.47 5.85
CA GLN A 21 12.25 -2.98 6.12
C GLN A 21 11.49 -3.42 4.85
N LEU A 22 11.94 -2.98 3.67
CA LEU A 22 11.37 -3.37 2.37
C LEU A 22 11.93 -4.71 1.85
N GLY A 23 12.75 -5.41 2.64
CA GLY A 23 13.23 -6.76 2.34
C GLY A 23 13.87 -6.85 0.96
N ASN A 24 13.38 -7.80 0.14
CA ASN A 24 13.88 -8.02 -1.22
C ASN A 24 13.60 -6.85 -2.19
N CYS A 25 12.72 -5.93 -1.81
CA CYS A 25 12.43 -4.71 -2.55
C CYS A 25 13.23 -3.49 -2.04
N SER A 26 14.17 -3.68 -1.12
CA SER A 26 14.98 -2.61 -0.55
C SER A 26 15.99 -1.98 -1.52
N GLY A 27 16.25 -2.61 -2.66
CA GLY A 27 17.31 -2.18 -3.58
C GLY A 27 18.73 -2.42 -3.04
N ILE A 28 18.91 -3.18 -1.95
CA ILE A 28 20.25 -3.55 -1.46
C ILE A 28 20.82 -4.69 -2.32
N GLY A 29 20.03 -5.73 -2.59
CA GLY A 29 20.45 -6.85 -3.44
C GLY A 29 20.24 -6.63 -4.94
N ASP A 30 19.31 -5.74 -5.31
CA ASP A 30 19.00 -5.37 -6.69
C ASP A 30 18.72 -3.86 -6.79
N PRO A 31 19.76 -3.03 -6.77
CA PRO A 31 19.63 -1.56 -6.71
C PRO A 31 19.08 -0.94 -8.00
N THR A 32 19.14 -1.67 -9.11
CA THR A 32 18.84 -1.14 -10.45
C THR A 32 17.47 -1.56 -10.95
N HIS A 33 17.05 -2.81 -10.70
CA HIS A 33 15.84 -3.34 -11.33
C HIS A 33 14.70 -3.59 -10.36
N TYR A 34 14.93 -3.73 -9.05
CA TYR A 34 13.89 -4.03 -8.06
C TYR A 34 12.96 -5.19 -8.48
N GLY A 35 13.54 -6.25 -9.08
CA GLY A 35 12.83 -7.44 -9.57
C GLY A 35 12.15 -7.29 -10.93
N TYR A 36 12.17 -6.11 -11.57
CA TYR A 36 11.57 -5.93 -12.89
C TYR A 36 12.26 -6.76 -13.98
N SER A 37 13.59 -6.91 -13.92
CA SER A 37 14.37 -7.68 -14.90
C SER A 37 14.07 -9.17 -14.88
N THR A 38 13.61 -9.71 -13.75
CA THR A 38 13.28 -11.13 -13.58
C THR A 38 11.77 -11.40 -13.75
N GLY A 39 10.98 -10.40 -14.12
CA GLY A 39 9.52 -10.52 -14.19
C GLY A 39 8.86 -10.69 -12.81
N GLN A 40 9.50 -10.23 -11.73
CA GLN A 40 8.98 -10.25 -10.37
C GLN A 40 9.04 -8.84 -9.74
N PRO A 41 8.29 -7.88 -10.29
CA PRO A 41 8.44 -6.47 -9.96
C PRO A 41 7.99 -6.16 -8.53
N CYS A 42 8.69 -5.20 -7.91
CA CYS A 42 8.28 -4.57 -6.67
C CYS A 42 7.49 -3.27 -6.95
N VAL A 43 6.26 -3.18 -6.43
CA VAL A 43 5.44 -1.95 -6.46
C VAL A 43 5.34 -1.38 -5.05
N PHE A 44 5.57 -0.08 -4.90
CA PHE A 44 5.54 0.59 -3.58
C PHE A 44 4.21 1.31 -3.36
N ILE A 45 3.52 0.94 -2.30
CA ILE A 45 2.30 1.57 -1.81
C ILE A 45 2.67 2.60 -0.75
N LYS A 46 2.17 3.83 -0.95
CA LYS A 46 2.44 4.98 -0.09
C LYS A 46 1.12 5.66 0.23
N MET A 47 0.90 5.98 1.51
CA MET A 47 -0.26 6.78 1.93
C MET A 47 -0.07 8.27 1.57
N ASN A 48 -1.12 9.08 1.67
CA ASN A 48 -0.97 10.54 1.62
C ASN A 48 -0.57 11.09 2.99
N ARG A 49 0.26 12.15 3.01
CA ARG A 49 0.65 12.82 4.26
C ARG A 49 -0.41 13.85 4.63
N VAL A 50 -1.14 13.59 5.71
CA VAL A 50 -2.17 14.51 6.24
C VAL A 50 -1.71 15.03 7.60
N ILE A 51 -1.70 16.35 7.77
CA ILE A 51 -1.27 16.99 9.02
C ILE A 51 -2.25 16.62 10.14
N ASN A 52 -1.74 16.23 11.30
CA ASN A 52 -2.53 15.83 12.48
C ASN A 52 -3.48 14.65 12.23
N PHE A 53 -3.18 13.79 11.25
CA PHE A 53 -3.92 12.56 11.05
C PHE A 53 -3.38 11.44 11.96
N TYR A 54 -4.26 10.91 12.80
CA TYR A 54 -3.98 9.80 13.72
C TYR A 54 -4.50 8.51 13.11
N ALA A 55 -3.62 7.68 12.54
CA ALA A 55 -4.02 6.45 11.87
C ALA A 55 -4.52 5.37 12.85
N GLY A 56 -5.47 4.55 12.39
CA GLY A 56 -5.82 3.28 13.02
C GLY A 56 -6.64 3.36 14.31
N ALA A 57 -6.88 4.54 14.89
CA ALA A 57 -7.53 4.67 16.20
C ALA A 57 -6.90 3.76 17.27
N ASN A 58 -5.56 3.67 17.28
CA ASN A 58 -4.75 2.75 18.10
C ASN A 58 -4.91 1.25 17.79
N GLN A 59 -5.51 0.90 16.66
CA GLN A 59 -5.60 -0.46 16.11
C GLN A 59 -4.59 -0.66 14.97
N SER A 60 -4.26 -1.92 14.69
CA SER A 60 -3.35 -2.29 13.61
C SER A 60 -3.81 -1.73 12.26
N MET A 61 -2.85 -1.25 11.46
CA MET A 61 -3.08 -0.80 10.10
C MET A 61 -2.20 -1.61 9.14
N ASN A 62 -2.79 -2.06 8.03
CA ASN A 62 -2.06 -2.76 6.98
C ASN A 62 -2.59 -2.47 5.58
N VAL A 63 -1.81 -2.86 4.59
CA VAL A 63 -2.17 -2.88 3.18
C VAL A 63 -2.58 -4.30 2.80
N THR A 64 -3.68 -4.44 2.08
CA THR A 64 -4.03 -5.67 1.36
C THR A 64 -4.12 -5.39 -0.13
N CYS A 65 -3.78 -6.35 -0.98
CA CYS A 65 -3.92 -6.25 -2.43
C CYS A 65 -4.65 -7.47 -2.97
N ALA A 66 -5.42 -7.29 -4.04
CA ALA A 66 -6.11 -8.36 -4.74
C ALA A 66 -6.21 -8.06 -6.24
N GLY A 67 -6.27 -9.11 -7.05
CA GLY A 67 -6.71 -9.00 -8.43
C GLY A 67 -8.21 -8.75 -8.44
N LYS A 68 -8.69 -7.71 -9.15
CA LYS A 68 -10.10 -7.35 -9.16
C LYS A 68 -10.50 -6.70 -10.46
N ARG A 69 -11.51 -7.25 -11.14
CA ARG A 69 -12.04 -6.64 -12.37
C ARG A 69 -12.59 -5.22 -12.12
N PRO A 70 -12.30 -4.26 -13.01
CA PRO A 70 -12.98 -2.97 -13.01
C PRO A 70 -14.42 -3.22 -13.43
N HIS A 71 -15.36 -2.88 -12.54
CA HIS A 71 -16.82 -2.94 -12.73
C HIS A 71 -17.45 -4.34 -12.60
N HIS A 72 -17.91 -4.66 -11.38
CA HIS A 72 -19.20 -5.33 -11.27
C HIS A 72 -20.25 -4.44 -11.93
N HIS A 73 -20.97 -4.99 -12.91
CA HIS A 73 -22.20 -4.39 -13.40
C HIS A 73 -23.17 -4.30 -12.22
N ARG A 74 -23.32 -3.12 -11.62
CA ARG A 74 -24.20 -2.90 -10.47
C ARG A 74 -25.65 -2.89 -10.94
N ASN A 75 -26.26 -4.07 -11.07
CA ASN A 75 -27.70 -4.17 -11.25
C ASN A 75 -28.36 -4.33 -9.86
N LYS A 76 -29.06 -3.29 -9.39
CA LYS A 76 -29.86 -3.29 -8.15
C LYS A 76 -29.13 -3.72 -6.85
N GLY A 77 -27.94 -3.19 -6.60
CA GLY A 77 -27.32 -3.24 -5.25
C GLY A 77 -26.88 -4.63 -4.75
N LYS A 78 -26.93 -5.66 -5.60
CA LYS A 78 -26.43 -7.01 -5.31
C LYS A 78 -25.16 -7.25 -6.12
N LEU A 79 -24.09 -7.67 -5.45
CA LEU A 79 -22.89 -8.17 -6.11
C LEU A 79 -23.25 -9.50 -6.78
N ILE A 80 -23.29 -9.55 -8.11
CA ILE A 80 -23.51 -10.78 -8.86
C ILE A 80 -22.17 -11.10 -9.54
N PRO A 81 -21.48 -12.19 -9.16
CA PRO A 81 -20.47 -12.80 -10.01
C PRO A 81 -21.20 -13.44 -11.20
N GLU A 82 -20.97 -13.00 -12.44
CA GLU A 82 -21.63 -13.65 -13.59
C GLU A 82 -21.13 -15.08 -13.84
N ASP A 83 -19.91 -15.43 -13.40
CA ASP A 83 -19.39 -16.82 -13.47
C ASP A 83 -18.47 -17.22 -12.28
N GLY A 84 -18.55 -16.49 -11.16
CA GLY A 84 -17.96 -16.91 -9.88
C GLY A 84 -16.43 -16.94 -9.76
N ARG A 85 -15.66 -16.68 -10.84
CA ARG A 85 -14.19 -16.62 -10.81
C ARG A 85 -13.66 -15.24 -11.19
N ASP A 86 -12.84 -14.69 -10.31
CA ASP A 86 -12.09 -13.47 -10.57
C ASP A 86 -10.80 -13.85 -11.31
N GLU A 87 -10.86 -13.86 -12.65
CA GLU A 87 -9.72 -14.14 -13.52
C GLU A 87 -8.49 -13.28 -13.15
N ASP A 88 -8.69 -12.04 -12.73
CA ASP A 88 -7.60 -11.17 -12.29
C ASP A 88 -6.95 -11.69 -11.00
N ALA A 89 -7.72 -12.29 -10.07
CA ALA A 89 -7.16 -12.88 -8.86
C ALA A 89 -6.33 -14.13 -9.17
N GLU A 90 -6.80 -14.98 -10.08
CA GLU A 90 -6.03 -16.14 -10.54
C GLU A 90 -4.77 -15.71 -11.31
N ASN A 91 -4.88 -14.71 -12.19
CA ASN A 91 -3.76 -14.22 -13.00
C ASN A 91 -2.74 -13.38 -12.22
N LEU A 92 -3.12 -12.79 -11.09
CA LEU A 92 -2.17 -12.10 -10.20
C LEU A 92 -1.22 -13.09 -9.53
N GLY A 93 -1.72 -14.29 -9.22
CA GLY A 93 -1.01 -15.32 -8.48
C GLY A 93 -0.52 -14.83 -7.10
N ASN A 94 0.58 -15.42 -6.64
CA ASN A 94 1.14 -15.11 -5.33
C ASN A 94 2.02 -13.85 -5.38
N PHE A 95 1.92 -13.06 -4.32
CA PHE A 95 2.80 -11.92 -4.04
C PHE A 95 3.18 -11.92 -2.55
N VAL A 96 4.24 -11.20 -2.21
CA VAL A 96 4.69 -11.00 -0.83
C VAL A 96 4.81 -9.51 -0.52
N MET A 97 4.56 -9.14 0.73
CA MET A 97 4.65 -7.74 1.16
C MET A 97 5.77 -7.50 2.16
N PHE A 98 6.37 -6.30 2.08
CA PHE A 98 7.38 -5.82 3.01
C PHE A 98 7.04 -4.40 3.49
N PRO A 99 6.90 -4.12 4.79
CA PRO A 99 6.96 -5.07 5.91
C PRO A 99 5.94 -6.21 5.81
N ALA A 100 6.19 -7.30 6.56
CA ALA A 100 5.35 -8.49 6.51
C ALA A 100 3.86 -8.15 6.76
N ASN A 101 2.97 -8.85 6.04
CA ASN A 101 1.52 -8.62 6.04
C ASN A 101 1.07 -7.21 5.60
N GLY A 102 1.96 -6.43 4.98
CA GLY A 102 1.67 -5.06 4.57
C GLY A 102 1.48 -4.11 5.75
N ASN A 103 2.02 -4.46 6.93
CA ASN A 103 1.83 -3.69 8.15
C ASN A 103 2.47 -2.30 8.05
N ILE A 104 1.76 -1.31 8.60
CA ILE A 104 2.27 0.05 8.77
C ILE A 104 2.20 0.38 10.25
N ASP A 105 3.36 0.63 10.86
CA ASP A 105 3.45 0.97 12.27
C ASP A 105 2.81 2.36 12.53
N LEU A 106 1.98 2.46 13.57
CA LEU A 106 1.35 3.70 13.95
C LEU A 106 2.35 4.74 14.49
N MET A 107 3.58 4.34 14.86
CA MET A 107 4.62 5.26 15.34
C MET A 107 5.01 6.35 14.33
N TYR A 108 4.71 6.16 13.05
CA TYR A 108 4.94 7.17 12.01
C TYR A 108 3.86 8.26 11.98
N PHE A 109 2.80 8.14 12.79
CA PHE A 109 1.69 9.08 12.87
C PHE A 109 1.61 9.75 14.25
N PRO A 110 1.15 11.01 14.34
CA PRO A 110 0.72 11.87 13.25
C PRO A 110 1.89 12.61 12.56
N TYR A 111 1.66 13.03 11.32
CA TYR A 111 2.55 13.93 10.61
C TYR A 111 2.26 15.39 11.01
N TYR A 112 3.29 16.17 11.35
CA TYR A 112 3.13 17.56 11.82
C TYR A 112 3.43 18.64 10.77
N GLY A 113 3.63 18.25 9.51
CA GLY A 113 3.94 19.19 8.43
C GLY A 113 5.44 19.45 8.26
N LYS A 114 5.82 19.88 7.06
CA LYS A 114 7.23 20.01 6.64
C LYS A 114 8.04 20.96 7.53
N LYS A 115 7.40 22.02 8.05
CA LYS A 115 8.05 23.03 8.91
C LYS A 115 8.43 22.45 10.28
N PHE A 116 7.57 21.63 10.86
CA PHE A 116 7.76 21.09 12.21
C PHE A 116 8.37 19.69 12.21
N HIS A 117 8.33 18.98 11.09
CA HIS A 117 8.74 17.58 10.97
C HIS A 117 9.75 17.40 9.82
N VAL A 118 10.87 18.14 9.90
CA VAL A 118 11.81 18.35 8.78
C VAL A 118 12.37 17.03 8.22
N ASN A 119 12.69 16.07 9.09
CA ASN A 119 13.28 14.78 8.72
C ASN A 119 12.25 13.65 8.67
N TYR A 120 10.98 13.97 8.40
CA TYR A 120 9.94 12.96 8.29
C TYR A 120 10.10 12.09 7.05
N THR A 121 10.39 10.82 7.27
CA THR A 121 10.36 9.77 6.27
C THR A 121 9.02 9.04 6.35
N GLN A 122 8.34 8.96 5.23
CA GLN A 122 7.05 8.31 5.15
C GLN A 122 7.21 6.79 5.09
N PRO A 123 6.43 6.01 5.87
CA PRO A 123 6.45 4.56 5.75
C PRO A 123 5.94 4.11 4.37
N LEU A 124 6.54 3.03 3.88
CA LEU A 124 6.21 2.41 2.60
C LEU A 124 5.89 0.94 2.81
N VAL A 125 5.02 0.40 1.96
CA VAL A 125 4.83 -1.04 1.81
C VAL A 125 5.22 -1.42 0.39
N ALA A 126 6.16 -2.35 0.24
CA ALA A 126 6.48 -2.95 -1.04
C ALA A 126 5.63 -4.21 -1.25
N VAL A 127 5.06 -4.35 -2.43
CA VAL A 127 4.36 -5.55 -2.90
C VAL A 127 5.23 -6.15 -4.00
N LYS A 128 5.80 -7.32 -3.74
CA LYS A 128 6.59 -8.08 -4.71
C LYS A 128 5.73 -9.16 -5.34
N PHE A 129 5.43 -9.01 -6.61
CA PHE A 129 4.68 -9.98 -7.38
C PHE A 129 5.61 -11.14 -7.79
N LEU A 130 5.23 -12.38 -7.45
CA LEU A 130 6.09 -13.55 -7.67
C LEU A 130 5.67 -14.35 -8.91
N ASN A 131 4.37 -14.59 -9.06
CA ASN A 131 3.80 -15.50 -10.05
C ASN A 131 2.63 -14.87 -10.81
N VAL A 132 2.85 -13.72 -11.46
CA VAL A 132 1.84 -13.09 -12.33
C VAL A 132 1.82 -13.81 -13.69
N THR A 133 0.63 -14.12 -14.19
CA THR A 133 0.46 -14.71 -15.52
C THR A 133 1.06 -13.79 -16.59
N PRO A 134 2.05 -14.26 -17.38
CA PRO A 134 2.70 -13.42 -18.37
C PRO A 134 1.76 -13.14 -19.55
N ASN A 135 2.02 -12.03 -20.26
CA ASN A 135 1.30 -11.60 -21.47
C ASN A 135 -0.20 -11.35 -21.30
N VAL A 136 -0.70 -11.29 -20.06
CA VAL A 136 -2.06 -10.93 -19.68
C VAL A 136 -2.03 -9.62 -18.88
N GLU A 137 -3.04 -8.78 -19.09
CA GLU A 137 -3.25 -7.59 -18.25
C GLU A 137 -4.08 -7.97 -17.03
N VAL A 138 -3.54 -7.69 -15.84
CA VAL A 138 -4.17 -7.99 -14.56
C VAL A 138 -4.53 -6.69 -13.84
N ASN A 139 -5.77 -6.53 -13.42
CA ASN A 139 -6.19 -5.38 -12.63
C ASN A 139 -5.92 -5.65 -11.14
N VAL A 140 -5.08 -4.83 -10.52
CA VAL A 140 -4.70 -4.95 -9.11
C VAL A 140 -5.30 -3.79 -8.32
N GLU A 141 -5.97 -4.10 -7.21
CA GLU A 141 -6.46 -3.10 -6.25
C GLU A 141 -5.80 -3.36 -4.89
N CYS A 142 -5.16 -2.34 -4.34
CA CYS A 142 -4.61 -2.34 -2.99
C CYS A 142 -5.41 -1.39 -2.09
N ARG A 143 -5.69 -1.80 -0.86
CA ARG A 143 -6.51 -1.07 0.13
C ARG A 143 -5.77 -0.93 1.45
N ILE A 144 -5.99 0.17 2.14
CA ILE A 144 -5.55 0.35 3.52
C ILE A 144 -6.68 -0.12 4.44
N ASN A 145 -6.38 -1.07 5.32
CA ASN A 145 -7.30 -1.49 6.36
C ASN A 145 -6.93 -0.80 7.67
N ALA A 146 -7.77 0.14 8.10
CA ALA A 146 -7.63 0.87 9.36
C ALA A 146 -9.01 1.34 9.84
N ALA A 147 -9.22 1.40 11.15
CA ALA A 147 -10.52 1.70 11.76
C ALA A 147 -11.13 3.05 11.31
N ASN A 148 -10.29 4.04 10.99
CA ASN A 148 -10.70 5.40 10.68
C ASN A 148 -10.37 5.82 9.24
N ILE A 149 -10.22 4.87 8.32
CA ILE A 149 -9.98 5.13 6.89
C ILE A 149 -11.08 4.45 6.08
N ALA A 150 -11.96 5.25 5.49
CA ALA A 150 -12.93 4.76 4.53
C ALA A 150 -12.24 4.38 3.21
N THR A 151 -12.67 3.26 2.62
CA THR A 151 -12.12 2.73 1.34
C THR A 151 -13.21 2.48 0.29
N ASP A 152 -14.43 2.91 0.57
CA ASP A 152 -15.65 2.68 -0.20
C ASP A 152 -16.21 3.96 -0.82
N ASP A 153 -15.45 5.06 -0.83
CA ASP A 153 -15.85 6.28 -1.53
C ASP A 153 -15.76 6.07 -3.05
N GLU A 154 -16.92 6.08 -3.70
CA GLU A 154 -17.04 5.94 -5.15
C GLU A 154 -16.74 7.24 -5.91
N ARG A 155 -16.80 8.39 -5.23
CA ARG A 155 -16.45 9.70 -5.81
C ARG A 155 -14.94 9.89 -5.84
N ASP A 156 -14.25 9.42 -4.81
CA ASP A 156 -12.78 9.39 -4.75
C ASP A 156 -12.25 7.96 -4.76
N LYS A 157 -12.01 7.43 -5.96
CA LYS A 157 -11.48 6.08 -6.16
C LYS A 157 -10.08 5.88 -5.57
N PHE A 158 -9.39 6.93 -5.13
CA PHE A 158 -8.07 6.85 -4.50
C PHE A 158 -8.13 7.09 -2.97
N ALA A 159 -9.31 7.32 -2.40
CA ALA A 159 -9.49 7.42 -0.96
C ALA A 159 -9.32 6.04 -0.31
N GLY A 160 -8.18 5.86 0.39
CA GLY A 160 -7.87 4.63 1.12
C GLY A 160 -7.58 3.40 0.25
N ARG A 161 -7.59 3.54 -1.08
CA ARG A 161 -7.27 2.47 -2.04
C ARG A 161 -6.51 2.98 -3.26
N VAL A 162 -5.86 2.10 -3.99
CA VAL A 162 -5.22 2.40 -5.28
C VAL A 162 -5.42 1.21 -6.22
N ALA A 163 -5.80 1.50 -7.46
CA ALA A 163 -5.94 0.49 -8.50
C ALA A 163 -4.97 0.77 -9.65
N PHE A 164 -4.35 -0.26 -10.18
CA PHE A 164 -3.44 -0.18 -11.33
C PHE A 164 -3.50 -1.46 -12.15
N LYS A 165 -3.05 -1.36 -13.41
CA LYS A 165 -2.94 -2.51 -14.33
C LYS A 165 -1.50 -3.00 -14.34
N LEU A 166 -1.33 -4.31 -14.22
CA LEU A 166 -0.04 -4.99 -14.26
C LEU A 166 -0.01 -5.96 -15.44
N ARG A 167 1.01 -5.86 -16.29
CA ARG A 167 1.26 -6.80 -17.37
C ARG A 167 2.75 -7.09 -17.45
N ILE A 168 3.12 -8.36 -17.39
CA ILE A 168 4.51 -8.80 -17.52
C ILE A 168 4.65 -9.48 -18.87
N ASN A 169 5.36 -8.85 -19.81
CA ASN A 169 5.58 -9.43 -21.13
C ASN A 169 6.74 -10.44 -21.07
N LYS A 170 6.51 -11.64 -21.59
CA LYS A 170 7.53 -12.67 -21.76
C LYS A 170 7.49 -13.16 -23.20
N THR A 171 8.58 -12.94 -23.93
CA THR A 171 8.84 -13.53 -25.25
C THR A 171 8.88 -15.04 -25.17
#